data_AF-A0A7Z9FDM7-F1
#
_entry.id   AF-A0A7Z9FDM7-F1
#
_cell.length_a   1.000
_cell.length_b   1.000
_cell.length_c   1.000
_cell.angle_alpha   90.00
_cell.angle_beta   90.00
_cell.angle_gamma   90.00
#
_symmetry.space_group_name_H-M   'P 1'
#
loop_
_entity.id
_entity.type
_entity.pdbx_description
1 polymer ?
#
loop_
_entity_poly.entity_id
_entity_poly.type
_entity_poly.pdbx_seq_one_letter_code
_entity_poly.pdbx_strand_id
1 'polypeptide(L)' 'LDDETRSHAALALWRMSPNTDSAISALSAALNDGDRYVQGYALEALERIGTPEAMNVLLPSLKTSRWCSITHPQSMF' A
#
# COMPACT_ATOMS: atom_id res chain seq x y z
N LEU A 1 -17.40 1.42 7.92
CA LEU A 1 -16.41 0.32 8.06
C LEU A 1 -15.07 0.99 8.23
N ASP A 2 -14.53 0.82 9.42
CA ASP A 2 -13.52 1.67 10.04
C ASP A 2 -12.11 1.43 9.47
N ASP A 3 -11.28 2.46 9.38
CA ASP A 3 -9.91 2.39 8.86
C ASP A 3 -9.03 1.40 9.63
N GLU A 4 -9.33 1.24 10.92
CA GLU A 4 -8.71 0.25 11.79
C GLU A 4 -8.99 -1.19 11.32
N THR A 5 -10.20 -1.44 10.81
CA THR A 5 -10.59 -2.76 10.26
C THR A 5 -9.82 -3.05 8.96
N ARG A 6 -9.57 -2.05 8.11
CA ARG A 6 -8.74 -2.19 6.90
C ARG A 6 -7.27 -2.46 7.25
N SER A 7 -6.73 -1.74 8.23
CA SER A 7 -5.34 -1.92 8.67
C SER A 7 -5.12 -3.31 9.27
N HIS A 8 -6.06 -3.78 10.10
CA HIS A 8 -6.04 -5.15 10.62
C HIS A 8 -6.23 -6.21 9.54
N ALA A 9 -7.06 -5.95 8.52
CA ALA A 9 -7.21 -6.86 7.39
C ALA A 9 -5.92 -7.00 6.58
N ALA A 10 -5.21 -5.90 6.31
CA ALA A 10 -3.91 -5.93 5.63
C ALA A 10 -2.86 -6.71 6.45
N LEU A 11 -2.83 -6.52 7.77
CA LEU A 11 -1.90 -7.20 8.67
C LEU A 11 -2.23 -8.69 8.84
N ALA A 12 -3.52 -9.05 8.83
CA ALA A 12 -3.99 -10.43 8.84
C ALA A 12 -3.66 -11.15 7.53
N LEU A 13 -3.86 -10.50 6.38
CA LEU A 13 -3.44 -11.01 5.07
C LEU A 13 -1.91 -11.20 5.00
N TRP A 14 -1.12 -10.34 5.63
CA TRP A 14 0.34 -10.52 5.74
C TRP A 14 0.73 -11.74 6.59
N ARG A 15 0.05 -12.00 7.72
CA ARG A 15 0.31 -13.20 8.55
C ARG A 15 -0.20 -14.48 7.90
N MET A 16 -1.24 -14.36 7.07
CA MET A 16 -1.86 -15.42 6.31
C MET A 16 -1.31 -15.43 4.88
N SER A 17 -0.09 -15.93 4.70
CA SER A 17 0.14 -17.04 3.77
C SER A 17 1.36 -16.88 2.84
N PRO A 18 2.01 -18.00 2.51
CA PRO A 18 2.79 -18.24 1.28
C PRO A 18 1.98 -18.12 -0.04
N ASN A 19 1.00 -17.20 -0.12
CA ASN A 19 0.19 -16.91 -1.31
C ASN A 19 0.38 -15.45 -1.71
N THR A 20 1.62 -15.12 -2.05
CA THR A 20 2.11 -13.77 -2.29
C THR A 20 1.34 -13.05 -3.41
N ASP A 21 0.87 -13.76 -4.43
CA ASP A 21 0.20 -13.19 -5.59
C ASP A 21 -1.15 -12.53 -5.27
N SER A 22 -1.95 -13.15 -4.38
CA SER A 22 -3.22 -12.57 -3.94
C SER A 22 -3.01 -11.34 -3.06
N ALA A 23 -1.97 -11.37 -2.20
CA ALA A 23 -1.59 -10.23 -1.38
C ALA A 23 -1.12 -9.04 -2.24
N ILE A 24 -0.26 -9.29 -3.25
CA ILE A 24 0.23 -8.26 -4.17
C ILE A 24 -0.93 -7.61 -4.93
N SER A 25 -1.91 -8.40 -5.39
CA SER A 25 -3.09 -7.89 -6.11
C SER A 25 -3.95 -6.99 -5.21
N ALA A 26 -4.20 -7.40 -3.96
CA ALA A 26 -4.95 -6.58 -3.01
C ALA A 26 -4.22 -5.28 -2.64
N LEU A 27 -2.90 -5.35 -2.45
CA LEU A 27 -2.07 -4.19 -2.15
C LEU A 27 -1.96 -3.24 -3.35
N SER A 28 -1.95 -3.76 -4.58
CA SER A 28 -2.01 -2.96 -5.80
C SER A 28 -3.29 -2.13 -5.89
N ALA A 29 -4.44 -2.70 -5.49
CA ALA A 29 -5.69 -1.95 -5.39
C ALA A 29 -5.61 -0.85 -4.31
N ALA A 30 -5.03 -1.17 -3.14
CA ALA A 30 -4.89 -0.24 -2.02
C ALA A 30 -3.95 0.95 -2.32
N LEU A 31 -3.05 0.84 -3.29
CA LEU A 31 -2.22 1.96 -3.76
C LEU A 31 -3.03 3.06 -4.47
N ASN A 32 -4.26 2.76 -4.91
CA ASN A 32 -5.16 3.73 -5.53
C ASN A 32 -6.28 4.19 -4.59
N ASP A 33 -6.20 3.87 -3.29
CA ASP A 33 -7.19 4.29 -2.30
C ASP A 33 -7.15 5.82 -2.12
N GLY A 34 -8.28 6.44 -1.81
CA GLY A 34 -8.35 7.89 -1.58
C GLY A 34 -7.66 8.33 -0.28
N ASP A 35 -7.43 7.40 0.65
CA ASP A 35 -6.72 7.65 1.89
C ASP A 35 -5.20 7.46 1.75
N ARG A 36 -4.45 8.53 2.02
CA ARG A 36 -2.99 8.54 2.00
C ARG A 36 -2.36 7.56 3.00
N TYR A 37 -3.04 7.24 4.10
CA TYR A 37 -2.54 6.26 5.08
C TYR A 37 -2.66 4.84 4.52
N VAL A 38 -3.77 4.52 3.87
CA VAL A 38 -3.97 3.23 3.18
C VAL A 38 -2.93 3.04 2.09
N GLN A 39 -2.65 4.08 1.29
CA GLN A 39 -1.57 4.05 0.30
C GLN A 39 -0.19 3.82 0.95
N GLY A 40 0.10 4.50 2.06
CA GLY A 40 1.35 4.34 2.81
C GLY A 40 1.56 2.92 3.33
N TYR A 41 0.52 2.33 3.94
CA TYR A 41 0.57 0.94 4.40
C TYR A 41 0.68 -0.05 3.24
N ALA A 42 0.06 0.22 2.11
CA ALA A 42 0.18 -0.62 0.92
C ALA A 42 1.61 -0.62 0.36
N LEU A 43 2.27 0.54 0.35
CA LEU A 43 3.69 0.66 -0.03
C LEU A 43 4.59 -0.10 0.95
N GLU A 44 4.43 0.09 2.25
CA GLU A 44 5.23 -0.61 3.27
C GLU A 44 5.04 -2.13 3.19
N ALA A 45 3.81 -2.59 2.97
CA ALA A 45 3.52 -4.01 2.82
C ALA A 45 4.16 -4.61 1.56
N LEU A 46 4.10 -3.90 0.42
CA LEU A 46 4.77 -4.33 -0.83
C LEU A 46 6.30 -4.33 -0.70
N GLU A 47 6.87 -3.36 0.00
CA GLU A 47 8.31 -3.31 0.31
C GLU A 47 8.72 -4.52 1.16
N ARG A 48 7.96 -4.80 2.22
CA ARG A 48 8.22 -5.91 3.14
C ARG A 48 7.99 -7.28 2.49
N ILE A 49 7.13 -7.39 1.48
CA ILE A 49 6.97 -8.62 0.69
C ILE A 49 8.25 -8.92 -0.12
N GLY A 50 8.90 -7.90 -0.70
CA GLY A 50 10.25 -8.02 -1.28
C GLY A 50 10.40 -8.96 -2.49
N THR A 51 9.33 -9.55 -3.00
CA THR A 51 9.34 -10.38 -4.22
C THR A 51 9.49 -9.52 -5.48
N PRO A 52 10.03 -10.06 -6.59
CA PRO A 52 10.10 -9.35 -7.87
C PRO A 52 8.76 -8.77 -8.34
N GLU A 53 7.67 -9.50 -8.13
CA GLU A 53 6.31 -9.10 -8.48
C GLU A 53 5.85 -7.90 -7.64
N ALA A 54 6.08 -7.93 -6.33
CA ALA A 54 5.80 -6.80 -5.44
C ALA A 54 6.64 -5.57 -5.80
N MET A 55 7.92 -5.75 -6.15
CA MET A 55 8.80 -4.66 -6.59
C MET A 55 8.36 -4.05 -7.92
N ASN A 56 7.86 -4.86 -8.86
CA ASN A 56 7.30 -4.37 -10.12
C ASN A 56 6.05 -3.51 -9.91
N VAL A 57 5.27 -3.75 -8.85
CA VAL A 57 4.12 -2.91 -8.48
C VAL A 57 4.54 -1.68 -7.70
N LEU A 58 5.51 -1.82 -6.79
CA LEU A 58 5.99 -0.75 -5.92
C LEU A 58 6.77 0.34 -6.67
N LEU A 59 7.66 -0.04 -7.60
CA LEU A 59 8.53 0.91 -8.31
C LEU A 59 7.76 1.96 -9.14
N PRO A 60 6.73 1.60 -9.94
CA PRO A 60 5.89 2.58 -10.62
C PRO A 60 5.16 3.50 -9.65
N SER A 61 4.58 2.95 -8.57
CA SER A 61 3.84 3.74 -7.57
C SER A 61 4.72 4.75 -6.87
N LEU A 62 5.96 4.38 -6.51
CA LEU A 62 6.94 5.32 -5.95
C LEU A 62 7.35 6.40 -6.95
N LYS A 63 7.50 6.08 -8.25
CA LYS A 63 7.81 7.08 -9.28
C LYS A 63 6.65 8.07 -9.48
N THR A 64 5.41 7.60 -9.42
CA THR A 64 4.22 8.44 -9.50
C THR A 64 4.10 9.35 -8.27
N SER A 65 4.31 8.82 -7.06
CA SER A 65 4.32 9.61 -5.82
C SER A 65 5.49 10.59 -5.74
N ARG A 66 6.61 10.32 -6.44
CA ARG A 66 7.76 11.24 -6.53
C ARG A 66 7.47 12.49 -7.38
N TRP A 67 6.39 12.50 -8.16
CA TRP A 67 6.12 13.59 -9.11
C TRP A 67 4.77 14.32 -9.00
N CYS A 68 3.90 14.07 -8.02
CA CYS A 68 2.95 15.10 -7.58
C CYS A 68 2.22 14.80 -6.26
N SER A 69 2.34 15.75 -5.31
CA SER A 69 1.24 16.27 -4.47
C SER A 69 0.80 15.59 -3.16
N ILE A 70 1.65 14.84 -2.42
CA ILE A 70 1.31 14.44 -1.03
C ILE A 70 1.87 15.37 0.06
N THR A 71 2.75 16.32 -0.27
CA THR A 71 3.06 17.48 0.60
C THR A 71 2.35 18.72 0.09
N HIS A 72 1.02 18.74 0.16
CA HIS A 72 0.30 20.02 0.24
C HIS A 72 0.38 20.51 1.69
N PRO A 73 0.81 21.76 1.96
CA PRO A 73 0.86 22.34 3.30
C PRO A 73 -0.52 22.50 3.99
N GLN A 74 -1.60 22.00 3.40
CA GLN A 74 -2.96 22.06 3.95
C GLN A 74 -3.34 20.88 4.86
N SER A 75 -2.47 19.88 5.05
CA SER A 75 -2.62 18.87 6.13
C SER A 75 -1.98 19.35 7.45
N MET A 76 -2.11 20.64 7.75
CA MET A 76 -1.81 21.25 9.04
C MET A 76 -3.05 22.04 9.47
N PHE A 77 -4.07 21.32 9.93
CA PHE A 77 -5.08 21.84 10.85
C PHE A 77 -5.25 20.81 11.96
#